data_AF-A0A1Q3BLS9-F1
#
_entry.id   AF-A0A1Q3BLS9-F1
#
_cell.length_a   1.000
_cell.length_b   1.000
_cell.length_c   1.000
_cell.angle_alpha   90.00
_cell.angle_beta   90.00
_cell.angle_gamma   90.00
#
_symmetry.space_group_name_H-M   'P 1'
#
loop_
_entity.id
_entity.type
_entity.pdbx_description
1 polymer ?
#
loop_
_entity_poly.entity_id
_entity_poly.type
_entity_poly.pdbx_seq_one_letter_code
_entity_poly.pdbx_strand_id
1 'polypeptide(L)'
;MPSNGMSLEAAPLTKPKTGFPLNPRFTSARTGSLPFHRPVPLFSLGRTINRTLTAISAVVETRESAVTELPEPPVRIVALVGEGTVSPLKGATWRDVMLHTAKRLKWVDEGYEMLVFTDNLVLSNDGTDVNIQKELSRADILVIVAVKNQNSVNWIQTNSGNIPNMICFDSSPNLANKLGGSVHSEIKGNIFSKIIGMSQSKKSNETMEVVQTVYGAWDRHNSDDVRFLLLVIINAYIKPVPILQNLRSKGFSTLNCMVKNCGPQILNCLLDPNCRKAIQCLNKCNPVDQVCNYRCIASYESPKLEAFSLCVLQKKNCLEMNAKIPEKPYVPPMVKFRGKDLCHETSEDLFVGWLGRLDWSWRVVAGQNPAYDQFPCQYQLFYRGKAKRSFWYEPVFQVKTLEGKMVWRRRKYRVKRGKTPGTFYFSVLDNGVVSNEFWTIVDVSDDFSWGLFYYSGAARVAGQSYSGAVLVSPDGAYPKESESGKIVSALDKCGIKEWELYTVDNCSCQNPPLGIPEGSSLHSMMDAKDQ
;
A
#
# COMPACT_ATOMS: atom_id res chain seq x y z
N MET A 1 47.29 -30.48 26.92
CA MET A 1 47.84 -31.44 27.90
C MET A 1 48.03 -30.71 29.21
N PRO A 2 47.72 -31.31 30.39
CA PRO A 2 47.13 -32.63 30.66
C PRO A 2 45.62 -32.53 31.00
N SER A 3 44.67 -33.42 30.61
CA SER A 3 44.46 -34.88 30.85
C SER A 3 44.20 -35.17 32.35
N ASN A 4 43.14 -35.81 32.85
CA ASN A 4 42.23 -36.92 32.45
C ASN A 4 40.89 -36.73 33.22
N GLY A 5 39.71 -37.27 32.91
CA GLY A 5 39.30 -38.44 32.12
C GLY A 5 38.43 -39.35 32.99
N MET A 6 37.16 -39.59 32.62
CA MET A 6 36.54 -40.92 32.68
C MET A 6 35.15 -40.92 31.99
N SER A 7 35.07 -41.77 30.99
CA SER A 7 33.91 -42.23 30.24
C SER A 7 33.13 -43.26 31.04
N LEU A 8 31.83 -43.41 30.77
CA LEU A 8 31.14 -44.71 30.85
C LEU A 8 29.93 -44.69 29.92
N GLU A 9 30.05 -45.46 28.84
CA GLU A 9 29.01 -45.84 27.89
C GLU A 9 28.85 -47.37 28.01
N ALA A 10 27.62 -47.87 28.10
CA ALA A 10 27.20 -49.20 27.61
C ALA A 10 25.67 -49.34 27.67
N ALA A 11 25.12 -50.05 26.69
CA ALA A 11 23.71 -50.06 26.27
C ALA A 11 22.92 -51.33 26.73
N PRO A 12 22.09 -52.00 25.90
CA PRO A 12 20.63 -51.81 25.73
C PRO A 12 19.80 -53.11 25.93
N LEU A 13 18.50 -53.05 26.29
CA LEU A 13 17.45 -54.08 26.05
C LEU A 13 16.09 -53.42 26.39
N THR A 14 14.91 -53.62 25.75
CA THR A 14 14.37 -54.61 24.82
C THR A 14 13.03 -54.11 24.26
N LYS A 15 12.65 -54.60 23.07
CA LYS A 15 11.35 -54.41 22.39
C LYS A 15 10.18 -55.02 23.19
N PRO A 16 8.93 -54.62 22.85
CA PRO A 16 8.05 -55.63 22.24
C PRO A 16 7.42 -55.16 20.92
N LYS A 17 7.10 -56.17 20.10
CA LYS A 17 6.53 -56.12 18.75
C LYS A 17 4.99 -56.04 18.77
N THR A 18 4.49 -55.54 17.65
CA THR A 18 3.23 -55.89 16.93
C THR A 18 1.86 -55.47 17.48
N GLY A 19 1.16 -54.65 16.68
CA GLY A 19 -0.29 -54.44 16.70
C GLY A 19 -0.71 -53.52 15.55
N PHE A 20 -1.69 -53.94 14.76
CA PHE A 20 -2.06 -53.48 13.41
C PHE A 20 -2.61 -52.03 13.29
N PRO A 21 -2.57 -51.42 12.09
CA PRO A 21 -3.18 -50.11 11.81
C PRO A 21 -4.68 -50.26 11.47
N LEU A 22 -5.53 -49.48 12.15
CA LEU A 22 -6.95 -49.33 11.80
C LEU A 22 -7.15 -48.11 10.89
N ASN A 23 -7.37 -48.40 9.61
CA ASN A 23 -8.06 -47.52 8.65
C ASN A 23 -9.56 -47.52 8.95
N PRO A 24 -10.25 -46.39 8.76
CA PRO A 24 -11.64 -46.41 8.32
C PRO A 24 -11.73 -45.90 6.87
N ARG A 25 -11.79 -46.84 5.92
CA ARG A 25 -12.40 -46.61 4.61
C ARG A 25 -13.92 -46.68 4.78
N PHE A 26 -14.63 -45.63 4.35
CA PHE A 26 -16.04 -45.73 3.97
C PHE A 26 -16.12 -46.00 2.47
N THR A 27 -16.70 -47.14 2.09
CA THR A 27 -17.18 -47.41 0.73
C THR A 27 -18.50 -48.17 0.79
N SER A 28 -19.52 -47.64 0.13
CA SER A 28 -20.73 -48.32 -0.39
C SER A 28 -21.53 -47.25 -1.13
N ALA A 29 -22.05 -47.39 -2.36
CA ALA A 29 -21.98 -48.42 -3.37
C ALA A 29 -22.36 -47.78 -4.72
N ARG A 30 -21.95 -48.41 -5.83
CA ARG A 30 -22.34 -48.11 -7.21
C ARG A 30 -23.66 -48.80 -7.56
N THR A 31 -24.50 -48.12 -8.33
CA THR A 31 -25.30 -48.60 -9.48
C THR A 31 -25.41 -47.39 -10.40
N GLY A 32 -25.37 -47.39 -11.74
CA GLY A 32 -25.40 -48.36 -12.83
C GLY A 32 -25.68 -47.49 -14.07
N SER A 33 -25.01 -47.75 -15.19
CA SER A 33 -24.73 -46.83 -16.29
C SER A 33 -25.68 -46.88 -17.51
N LEU A 34 -25.91 -45.70 -18.13
CA LEU A 34 -26.00 -45.37 -19.60
C LEU A 34 -27.27 -45.77 -20.41
N PRO A 35 -27.51 -45.30 -21.67
CA PRO A 35 -27.18 -44.03 -22.38
C PRO A 35 -28.27 -43.46 -23.35
N PHE A 36 -27.96 -42.31 -24.02
CA PHE A 36 -28.54 -41.74 -25.28
C PHE A 36 -29.98 -41.13 -25.23
N HIS A 37 -30.44 -40.14 -26.01
CA HIS A 37 -30.08 -39.47 -27.28
C HIS A 37 -30.64 -38.01 -27.29
N ARG A 38 -30.01 -37.09 -28.02
CA ARG A 38 -30.65 -35.85 -28.55
C ARG A 38 -31.57 -36.20 -29.73
N PRO A 39 -32.62 -35.41 -29.99
CA PRO A 39 -32.59 -34.62 -31.24
C PRO A 39 -33.29 -33.25 -31.16
N VAL A 40 -32.89 -32.37 -32.09
CA VAL A 40 -33.64 -31.20 -32.58
C VAL A 40 -34.34 -31.63 -33.88
N PRO A 41 -35.51 -31.07 -34.22
CA PRO A 41 -35.58 -30.37 -35.51
C PRO A 41 -36.41 -29.07 -35.50
N LEU A 42 -35.97 -28.17 -36.38
CA LEU A 42 -36.72 -27.07 -37.01
C LEU A 42 -38.04 -27.57 -37.61
N PHE A 43 -39.10 -26.75 -37.59
CA PHE A 43 -39.88 -26.41 -38.79
C PHE A 43 -40.70 -25.13 -38.58
N SER A 44 -40.64 -24.28 -39.59
CA SER A 44 -41.43 -23.07 -39.83
C SER A 44 -42.88 -23.39 -40.20
N LEU A 45 -43.83 -22.52 -39.84
CA LEU A 45 -44.80 -21.96 -40.80
C LEU A 45 -45.51 -20.76 -40.16
N GLY A 46 -45.58 -19.64 -40.90
CA GLY A 46 -46.24 -18.43 -40.46
C GLY A 46 -47.76 -18.48 -40.56
N ARG A 47 -48.41 -17.59 -39.80
CA ARG A 47 -49.63 -16.92 -40.26
C ARG A 47 -49.84 -15.61 -39.51
N THR A 48 -50.26 -14.63 -40.29
CA THR A 48 -50.35 -13.19 -40.03
C THR A 48 -51.66 -12.80 -39.33
N ILE A 49 -51.56 -11.72 -38.54
CA ILE A 49 -52.57 -10.65 -38.29
C ILE A 49 -53.77 -10.99 -37.38
N ASN A 50 -53.82 -10.38 -36.19
CA ASN A 50 -54.68 -9.20 -35.96
C ASN A 50 -54.32 -8.42 -34.68
N ARG A 51 -54.23 -7.11 -34.85
CA ARG A 51 -53.98 -6.07 -33.85
C ARG A 51 -55.24 -5.84 -33.01
N THR A 52 -55.08 -5.78 -31.69
CA THR A 52 -55.99 -4.99 -30.84
C THR A 52 -55.15 -4.15 -29.89
N LEU A 53 -55.33 -2.84 -30.01
CA LEU A 53 -54.67 -1.79 -29.25
C LEU A 53 -55.10 -1.83 -27.77
N THR A 54 -54.16 -1.64 -26.86
CA THR A 54 -54.45 -1.09 -25.54
C THR A 54 -53.33 -0.13 -25.16
N ALA A 55 -53.75 1.07 -24.77
CA ALA A 55 -52.96 2.29 -24.70
C ALA A 55 -51.82 2.21 -23.66
N ILE A 56 -50.62 2.60 -24.09
CA ILE A 56 -49.51 2.95 -23.20
C ILE A 56 -49.52 4.47 -23.09
N SER A 57 -49.71 4.95 -21.87
CA SER A 57 -49.63 6.36 -21.50
C SER A 57 -48.23 6.89 -21.76
N ALA A 58 -48.13 7.99 -22.51
CA ALA A 58 -46.88 8.67 -22.80
C ALA A 58 -46.26 9.21 -21.50
N VAL A 59 -45.14 8.61 -21.08
CA VAL A 59 -44.27 9.20 -20.08
C VAL A 59 -43.50 10.32 -20.77
N VAL A 60 -43.76 11.54 -20.31
CA VAL A 60 -43.04 12.75 -20.69
C VAL A 60 -41.54 12.51 -20.45
N GLU A 61 -40.78 12.49 -21.53
CA GLU A 61 -39.31 12.59 -21.51
C GLU A 61 -38.95 13.89 -20.79
N THR A 62 -38.64 13.76 -19.51
CA THR A 62 -38.02 14.84 -18.77
C THR A 62 -36.57 14.84 -19.25
N ARG A 63 -36.25 15.75 -20.17
CA ARG A 63 -34.87 16.06 -20.53
C ARG A 63 -34.14 16.37 -19.23
N GLU A 64 -33.30 15.44 -18.77
CA GLU A 64 -32.25 15.73 -17.81
C GLU A 64 -31.46 16.87 -18.42
N SER A 65 -31.69 18.07 -17.89
CA SER A 65 -30.83 19.21 -18.17
C SER A 65 -29.47 18.79 -17.67
N ALA A 66 -28.52 18.66 -18.60
CA ALA A 66 -27.11 18.60 -18.28
C ALA A 66 -26.79 19.86 -17.47
N VAL A 67 -26.85 19.72 -16.14
CA VAL A 67 -26.24 20.67 -15.24
C VAL A 67 -24.77 20.57 -15.58
N THR A 68 -24.28 21.57 -16.32
CA THR A 68 -22.85 21.78 -16.49
C THR A 68 -22.36 22.08 -15.08
N GLU A 69 -21.91 21.07 -14.34
CA GLU A 69 -21.24 21.27 -13.06
C GLU A 69 -20.07 22.23 -13.35
N LEU A 70 -20.16 23.45 -12.84
CA LEU A 70 -19.03 24.36 -12.83
C LEU A 70 -17.88 23.61 -12.17
N PRO A 71 -16.69 23.55 -12.78
CA PRO A 71 -15.57 22.85 -12.19
C PRO A 71 -15.34 23.39 -10.79
N GLU A 72 -15.32 22.50 -9.80
CA GLU A 72 -15.03 22.89 -8.41
C GLU A 72 -13.74 23.71 -8.38
N PRO A 73 -13.68 24.79 -7.57
CA PRO A 73 -12.47 25.58 -7.48
C PRO A 73 -11.28 24.69 -7.06
N PRO A 74 -10.09 24.87 -7.67
CA PRO A 74 -8.92 24.09 -7.33
C PRO A 74 -8.48 24.39 -5.90
N VAL A 75 -7.90 23.40 -5.23
CA VAL A 75 -7.23 23.59 -3.95
C VAL A 75 -5.83 24.14 -4.22
N ARG A 76 -5.55 25.34 -3.70
CA ARG A 76 -4.30 26.05 -3.92
C ARG A 76 -3.39 25.95 -2.70
N ILE A 77 -2.21 25.36 -2.91
CA ILE A 77 -1.19 25.14 -1.89
C ILE A 77 0.07 25.90 -2.30
N VAL A 78 0.62 26.68 -1.37
CA VAL A 78 1.93 27.30 -1.55
C VAL A 78 2.88 26.68 -0.53
N ALA A 79 4.01 26.16 -1.00
CA ALA A 79 5.10 25.71 -0.16
C ALA A 79 6.27 26.70 -0.23
N LEU A 80 6.72 27.17 0.93
CA LEU A 80 7.94 27.96 1.11
C LEU A 80 8.97 27.10 1.82
N VAL A 81 10.11 26.85 1.18
CA VAL A 81 11.19 26.04 1.75
C VAL A 81 12.45 26.85 1.97
N GLY A 82 13.21 26.57 3.02
CA GLY A 82 14.54 27.17 3.21
C GLY A 82 15.44 26.86 2.02
N GLU A 83 16.07 27.88 1.42
CA GLU A 83 16.99 27.70 0.29
C GLU A 83 18.13 26.75 0.66
N GLY A 84 18.42 25.79 -0.23
CA GLY A 84 19.50 24.81 -0.02
C GLY A 84 19.33 23.87 1.18
N THR A 85 18.18 23.90 1.86
CA THR A 85 17.98 23.06 3.05
C THR A 85 17.76 21.59 2.68
N VAL A 86 18.40 20.72 3.46
CA VAL A 86 18.38 19.27 3.27
C VAL A 86 17.30 18.66 4.15
N SER A 87 16.54 17.73 3.58
CA SER A 87 15.51 16.95 4.27
C SER A 87 16.10 15.68 4.91
N PRO A 88 15.41 15.06 5.89
CA PRO A 88 15.82 13.77 6.44
C PRO A 88 15.67 12.60 5.44
N LEU A 89 15.15 12.84 4.23
CA LEU A 89 14.91 11.84 3.19
C LEU A 89 16.18 11.58 2.39
N LYS A 90 17.14 10.90 3.02
CA LYS A 90 18.42 10.46 2.42
C LYS A 90 19.17 11.56 1.68
N GLY A 91 19.14 12.79 2.20
CA GLY A 91 19.90 13.92 1.66
C GLY A 91 19.21 14.69 0.53
N ALA A 92 17.97 14.36 0.16
CA ALA A 92 17.20 15.16 -0.80
C ALA A 92 16.94 16.57 -0.25
N THR A 93 16.93 17.60 -1.11
CA THR A 93 16.57 18.96 -0.68
C THR A 93 15.07 19.05 -0.38
N TRP A 94 14.66 19.92 0.56
CA TRP A 94 13.23 20.15 0.80
C TRP A 94 12.49 20.67 -0.44
N ARG A 95 13.18 21.41 -1.31
CA ARG A 95 12.63 21.85 -2.59
C ARG A 95 12.25 20.67 -3.48
N ASP A 96 13.16 19.70 -3.64
CA ASP A 96 12.89 18.51 -4.45
C ASP A 96 11.77 17.65 -3.87
N VAL A 97 11.73 17.50 -2.54
CA VAL A 97 10.67 16.77 -1.83
C VAL A 97 9.30 17.44 -2.02
N MET A 98 9.23 18.77 -1.95
CA MET A 98 7.97 19.49 -2.15
C MET A 98 7.52 19.50 -3.62
N LEU A 99 8.44 19.63 -4.58
CA LEU A 99 8.12 19.50 -6.01
C LEU A 99 7.62 18.09 -6.34
N HIS A 100 8.25 17.08 -5.75
CA HIS A 100 7.81 15.70 -5.88
C HIS A 100 6.42 15.50 -5.26
N THR A 101 6.18 16.02 -4.05
CA THR A 101 4.87 16.02 -3.39
C THR A 101 3.80 16.69 -4.26
N ALA A 102 4.10 17.85 -4.84
CA ALA A 102 3.21 18.58 -5.74
C ALA A 102 2.77 17.74 -6.95
N LYS A 103 3.71 17.02 -7.58
CA LYS A 103 3.40 16.08 -8.67
C LYS A 103 2.47 14.96 -8.20
N ARG A 104 2.69 14.41 -7.01
CA ARG A 104 1.93 13.27 -6.45
C ARG A 104 0.56 13.64 -5.91
N LEU A 105 0.32 14.90 -5.55
CA LEU A 105 -1.02 15.39 -5.18
C LEU A 105 -1.97 15.34 -6.37
N LYS A 106 -1.49 15.64 -7.58
CA LYS A 106 -2.27 15.54 -8.83
C LYS A 106 -2.72 14.12 -9.20
N TRP A 107 -2.13 13.10 -8.57
CA TRP A 107 -2.57 11.72 -8.71
C TRP A 107 -3.83 11.43 -7.90
N VAL A 108 -4.10 12.23 -6.87
CA VAL A 108 -5.30 12.14 -6.03
C VAL A 108 -6.44 12.95 -6.64
N ASP A 109 -6.17 14.20 -7.00
CA ASP A 109 -7.13 15.12 -7.64
C ASP A 109 -6.34 16.10 -8.53
N GLU A 110 -6.72 16.22 -9.80
CA GLU A 110 -6.05 17.13 -10.74
C GLU A 110 -6.26 18.61 -10.38
N GLY A 111 -7.31 18.92 -9.61
CA GLY A 111 -7.57 20.24 -9.06
C GLY A 111 -6.71 20.61 -7.84
N TYR A 112 -5.77 19.75 -7.41
CA TYR A 112 -4.80 20.11 -6.39
C TYR A 112 -3.58 20.78 -7.03
N GLU A 113 -3.47 22.09 -6.83
CA GLU A 113 -2.39 22.93 -7.34
C GLU A 113 -1.43 23.28 -6.21
N MET A 114 -0.18 22.80 -6.30
CA MET A 114 0.86 23.13 -5.35
C MET A 114 2.02 23.83 -6.05
N LEU A 115 2.35 25.04 -5.59
CA LEU A 115 3.52 25.81 -6.02
C LEU A 115 4.59 25.77 -4.94
N VAL A 116 5.85 25.68 -5.36
CA VAL A 116 7.00 25.55 -4.45
C VAL A 116 7.98 26.69 -4.73
N PHE A 117 8.25 27.49 -3.70
CA PHE A 117 9.23 28.57 -3.73
C PHE A 117 10.25 28.37 -2.61
N THR A 118 11.40 29.02 -2.74
CA THR A 118 12.41 29.08 -1.68
C THR A 118 12.30 30.39 -0.90
N ASP A 119 12.89 30.46 0.30
CA ASP A 119 12.84 31.62 1.19
C ASP A 119 13.81 32.75 0.80
N ASN A 120 14.38 32.72 -0.40
CA ASN A 120 15.22 33.78 -1.00
C ASN A 120 14.44 35.05 -1.43
N LEU A 121 13.37 35.37 -0.69
CA LEU A 121 12.34 36.39 -0.94
C LEU A 121 12.83 37.86 -0.84
N VAL A 122 14.14 38.09 -0.71
CA VAL A 122 14.73 39.43 -0.46
C VAL A 122 15.91 39.70 -1.41
N LEU A 123 16.40 38.68 -2.12
CA LEU A 123 17.59 38.79 -2.97
C LEU A 123 17.26 38.91 -4.47
N SER A 124 15.99 38.71 -4.85
CA SER A 124 15.57 38.64 -6.24
C SER A 124 14.96 39.97 -6.73
N ASN A 125 15.77 40.82 -7.36
CA ASN A 125 15.36 42.04 -8.07
C ASN A 125 14.53 41.78 -9.35
N ASP A 126 14.03 40.57 -9.56
CA ASP A 126 13.41 40.09 -10.80
C ASP A 126 11.87 40.04 -10.77
N GLY A 127 11.24 40.55 -9.70
CA GLY A 127 9.78 40.55 -9.54
C GLY A 127 9.19 39.25 -8.98
N THR A 128 10.03 38.31 -8.53
CA THR A 128 9.60 37.06 -7.89
C THR A 128 8.72 37.30 -6.65
N ASP A 129 8.98 38.35 -5.87
CA ASP A 129 8.20 38.69 -4.67
C ASP A 129 6.73 39.05 -4.98
N VAL A 130 6.51 39.79 -6.09
CA VAL A 130 5.15 40.17 -6.55
C VAL A 130 4.38 38.92 -6.99
N ASN A 131 5.07 37.94 -7.58
CA ASN A 131 4.46 36.69 -7.99
C ASN A 131 4.07 35.83 -6.78
N ILE A 132 4.96 35.71 -5.78
CA ILE A 132 4.67 34.93 -4.55
C ILE A 132 3.53 35.58 -3.76
N GLN A 133 3.53 36.89 -3.59
CA GLN A 133 2.47 37.60 -2.87
C GLN A 133 1.09 37.39 -3.54
N LYS A 134 1.05 37.44 -4.88
CA LYS A 134 -0.16 37.15 -5.66
C LYS A 134 -0.66 35.73 -5.41
N GLU A 135 0.23 34.73 -5.43
CA GLU A 135 -0.16 33.34 -5.21
C GLU A 135 -0.58 33.08 -3.74
N LEU A 136 0.10 33.69 -2.76
CA LEU A 136 -0.28 33.62 -1.34
C LEU A 136 -1.67 34.22 -1.09
N SER A 137 -2.05 35.29 -1.80
CA SER A 137 -3.39 35.90 -1.65
C SER A 137 -4.55 34.97 -2.06
N ARG A 138 -4.24 33.89 -2.79
CA ARG A 138 -5.20 32.90 -3.30
C ARG A 138 -5.00 31.52 -2.68
N ALA A 139 -4.05 31.37 -1.75
CA ALA A 139 -3.69 30.08 -1.19
C ALA A 139 -4.71 29.64 -0.12
N ASP A 140 -5.13 28.38 -0.22
CA ASP A 140 -5.93 27.74 0.83
C ASP A 140 -5.03 27.18 1.94
N ILE A 141 -3.82 26.75 1.56
CA ILE A 141 -2.81 26.18 2.45
C ILE A 141 -1.44 26.82 2.18
N LEU A 142 -0.78 27.28 3.24
CA LEU A 142 0.63 27.65 3.23
C LEU A 142 1.44 26.64 4.06
N VAL A 143 2.41 25.99 3.42
CA VAL A 143 3.33 25.04 4.05
C VAL A 143 4.71 25.68 4.10
N ILE A 144 5.30 25.81 5.28
CA ILE A 144 6.59 26.45 5.47
C ILE A 144 7.55 25.42 6.05
N VAL A 145 8.67 25.16 5.39
CA VAL A 145 9.62 24.13 5.84
C VAL A 145 11.04 24.67 5.88
N ALA A 146 11.72 24.46 7.01
CA ALA A 146 13.10 24.83 7.22
C ALA A 146 13.44 26.33 6.99
N VAL A 147 12.44 27.23 7.09
CA VAL A 147 12.64 28.68 6.93
C VAL A 147 13.10 29.30 8.24
N LYS A 148 14.35 29.76 8.28
CA LYS A 148 14.98 30.32 9.49
C LYS A 148 15.54 31.73 9.29
N ASN A 149 15.65 32.20 8.05
CA ASN A 149 16.12 33.55 7.76
C ASN A 149 15.14 34.58 8.32
N GLN A 150 15.61 35.51 9.16
CA GLN A 150 14.74 36.46 9.85
C GLN A 150 14.04 37.43 8.89
N ASN A 151 14.67 37.82 7.78
CA ASN A 151 14.03 38.67 6.78
C ASN A 151 12.87 37.95 6.11
N SER A 152 13.08 36.68 5.72
CA SER A 152 12.04 35.84 5.13
C SER A 152 10.91 35.56 6.12
N VAL A 153 11.22 35.32 7.40
CA VAL A 153 10.23 35.17 8.48
C VAL A 153 9.35 36.41 8.61
N ASN A 154 9.95 37.61 8.67
CA ASN A 154 9.22 38.87 8.77
C ASN A 154 8.34 39.12 7.53
N TRP A 155 8.86 38.81 6.34
CA TRP A 155 8.12 38.93 5.09
C TRP A 155 6.91 37.99 5.07
N ILE A 156 7.09 36.73 5.48
CA ILE A 156 6.00 35.74 5.54
C ILE A 156 4.91 36.21 6.49
N GLN A 157 5.25 36.62 7.72
CA GLN A 157 4.28 37.13 8.70
C GLN A 157 3.46 38.30 8.14
N THR A 158 4.09 39.18 7.36
CA THR A 158 3.43 40.34 6.75
C THR A 158 2.46 39.94 5.63
N ASN A 159 2.75 38.85 4.90
CA ASN A 159 2.04 38.49 3.67
C ASN A 159 1.11 37.26 3.80
N SER A 160 1.12 36.54 4.92
CA SER A 160 0.36 35.29 5.10
C SER A 160 -0.89 35.40 5.99
N GLY A 161 -1.19 36.56 6.56
CA GLY A 161 -2.25 36.72 7.58
C GLY A 161 -3.64 36.23 7.17
N ASN A 162 -3.98 36.35 5.89
CA ASN A 162 -5.29 35.96 5.35
C ASN A 162 -5.43 34.45 5.08
N ILE A 163 -4.33 33.69 5.12
CA ILE A 163 -4.35 32.27 4.79
C ILE A 163 -4.95 31.49 5.98
N PRO A 164 -6.01 30.69 5.79
CA PRO A 164 -6.70 30.03 6.88
C PRO A 164 -5.94 28.81 7.43
N ASN A 165 -5.14 28.16 6.60
CA ASN A 165 -4.35 26.98 6.96
C ASN A 165 -2.87 27.25 6.69
N MET A 166 -2.10 27.53 7.74
CA MET A 166 -0.66 27.74 7.69
C MET A 166 0.03 26.73 8.59
N ILE A 167 0.95 25.95 8.05
CA ILE A 167 1.72 24.98 8.82
C ILE A 167 3.21 25.12 8.58
N CYS A 168 3.97 25.09 9.66
CA CYS A 168 5.40 25.34 9.73
C CYS A 168 6.08 24.10 10.30
N PHE A 169 7.11 23.63 9.62
CA PHE A 169 7.92 22.52 10.07
C PHE A 169 9.40 22.91 10.05
N ASP A 170 10.13 22.57 11.10
CA ASP A 170 11.57 22.84 11.25
C ASP A 170 11.99 24.30 10.96
N SER A 171 11.03 25.22 11.11
CA SER A 171 11.15 26.64 10.77
C SER A 171 11.29 27.50 12.03
N SER A 172 11.43 28.81 11.86
CA SER A 172 11.53 29.76 12.97
C SER A 172 10.31 29.68 13.90
N PRO A 173 10.49 29.68 15.23
CA PRO A 173 9.38 29.65 16.20
C PRO A 173 8.52 30.93 16.17
N ASN A 174 8.99 31.98 15.49
CA ASN A 174 8.23 33.21 15.27
C ASN A 174 7.07 33.00 14.26
N LEU A 175 7.09 31.92 13.48
CA LEU A 175 6.00 31.56 12.58
C LEU A 175 4.97 30.71 13.33
N ALA A 176 3.72 31.16 13.38
CA ALA A 176 2.66 30.48 14.11
C ALA A 176 1.88 29.52 13.20
N ASN A 177 1.55 28.33 13.68
CA ASN A 177 0.66 27.44 12.95
C ASN A 177 -0.79 27.91 13.06
N LYS A 178 -1.54 27.74 11.98
CA LYS A 178 -2.96 28.08 11.89
C LYS A 178 -3.70 26.99 11.13
N LEU A 179 -4.76 26.42 11.69
CA LEU A 179 -5.59 25.43 10.99
C LEU A 179 -7.06 25.82 11.17
N GLY A 180 -7.81 25.85 10.06
CA GLY A 180 -9.21 26.29 10.08
C GLY A 180 -9.42 27.69 10.65
N GLY A 181 -8.45 28.59 10.49
CA GLY A 181 -8.51 29.95 11.04
C GLY A 181 -7.97 30.12 12.46
N SER A 182 -7.73 29.03 13.19
CA SER A 182 -7.33 29.06 14.61
C SER A 182 -5.83 28.90 14.77
N VAL A 183 -5.20 29.74 15.61
CA VAL A 183 -3.77 29.68 15.89
C VAL A 183 -3.46 28.54 16.86
N HIS A 184 -2.45 27.73 16.54
CA HIS A 184 -1.95 26.64 17.34
C HIS A 184 -0.48 26.89 17.68
N SER A 185 -0.14 26.94 18.97
CA SER A 185 1.26 26.95 19.40
C SER A 185 1.84 25.53 19.33
N GLU A 186 3.00 25.37 18.69
CA GLU A 186 3.80 24.16 18.87
C GLU A 186 4.18 24.06 20.34
N ILE A 187 3.77 22.99 21.00
CA ILE A 187 4.45 22.58 22.23
C ILE A 187 5.34 21.40 21.89
N LYS A 188 6.58 21.70 21.50
CA LYS A 188 7.66 20.72 21.47
C LYS A 188 7.95 20.30 22.91
N GLY A 189 7.57 19.06 23.26
CA GLY A 189 7.99 18.46 24.52
C GLY A 189 7.21 17.19 24.84
N ASN A 190 7.94 16.07 24.91
CA ASN A 190 7.55 14.88 25.65
C ASN A 190 6.82 15.28 26.96
N ILE A 191 5.72 14.59 27.27
CA ILE A 191 4.89 14.75 28.49
C ILE A 191 3.88 15.91 28.43
N PHE A 192 2.75 15.71 27.74
CA PHE A 192 1.53 16.53 27.94
C PHE A 192 0.43 15.78 28.72
N SER A 193 0.85 15.05 29.76
CA SER A 193 -0.02 14.70 30.87
C SER A 193 0.00 15.83 31.91
N LYS A 194 -0.83 16.85 31.74
CA LYS A 194 -1.55 17.58 32.82
C LYS A 194 -2.04 18.97 32.34
N ILE A 195 -3.34 19.18 32.58
CA ILE A 195 -4.09 20.46 32.62
C ILE A 195 -4.51 20.92 31.21
N ILE A 196 -5.79 21.06 30.84
CA ILE A 196 -6.89 21.69 31.58
C ILE A 196 -8.18 20.86 31.45
N GLY A 197 -8.76 20.49 32.59
CA GLY A 197 -10.16 20.11 32.67
C GLY A 197 -11.03 21.35 32.51
N MET A 198 -11.95 21.33 31.55
CA MET A 198 -13.24 22.03 31.51
C MET A 198 -13.87 21.76 30.14
N SER A 199 -14.99 21.03 30.14
CA SER A 199 -15.99 20.90 29.06
C SER A 199 -15.46 21.15 27.63
N GLN A 200 -14.72 20.19 27.05
CA GLN A 200 -14.31 20.28 25.65
C GLN A 200 -15.53 20.14 24.73
N SER A 201 -15.79 21.17 23.92
CA SER A 201 -16.77 21.09 22.84
C SER A 201 -16.26 20.13 21.77
N LYS A 202 -17.16 19.41 21.10
CA LYS A 202 -16.84 18.41 20.06
C LYS A 202 -15.86 18.93 18.99
N LYS A 203 -15.96 20.22 18.63
CA LYS A 203 -15.11 20.92 17.64
C LYS A 203 -13.64 21.06 18.07
N SER A 204 -13.38 21.18 19.38
CA SER A 204 -12.01 21.25 19.93
C SER A 204 -11.26 19.91 19.84
N ASN A 205 -11.97 18.80 19.99
CA ASN A 205 -11.39 17.45 19.90
C ASN A 205 -11.06 17.06 18.46
N GLU A 206 -11.92 17.39 17.50
CA GLU A 206 -11.68 17.13 16.07
C GLU A 206 -10.45 17.90 15.57
N THR A 207 -10.29 19.16 15.96
CA THR A 207 -9.10 19.97 15.62
C THR A 207 -7.82 19.38 16.22
N MET A 208 -7.88 18.89 17.46
CA MET A 208 -6.74 18.25 18.12
C MET A 208 -6.33 16.94 17.43
N GLU A 209 -7.28 16.12 16.98
CA GLU A 209 -7.02 14.87 16.25
C GLU A 209 -6.35 15.15 14.89
N VAL A 210 -6.78 16.20 14.19
CA VAL A 210 -6.15 16.65 12.93
C VAL A 210 -4.71 17.07 13.17
N VAL A 211 -4.47 17.93 14.18
CA VAL A 211 -3.11 18.36 14.55
C VAL A 211 -2.22 17.16 14.88
N GLN A 212 -2.66 16.26 15.75
CA GLN A 212 -1.91 15.06 16.12
C GLN A 212 -1.60 14.17 14.90
N THR A 213 -2.56 14.02 13.98
CA THR A 213 -2.36 13.24 12.75
C THR A 213 -1.32 13.88 11.84
N VAL A 214 -1.36 15.21 11.69
CA VAL A 214 -0.43 15.95 10.82
C VAL A 214 1.00 15.92 11.36
N TYR A 215 1.22 16.18 12.65
CA TYR A 215 2.55 16.11 13.24
C TYR A 215 3.07 14.68 13.35
N GLY A 216 2.20 13.72 13.69
CA GLY A 216 2.57 12.30 13.70
C GLY A 216 3.01 11.80 12.33
N ALA A 217 2.41 12.31 11.24
CA ALA A 217 2.87 12.02 9.88
C ALA A 217 4.23 12.68 9.58
N TRP A 218 4.40 13.95 9.95
CA TRP A 218 5.67 14.66 9.76
C TRP A 218 6.86 13.95 10.43
N ASP A 219 6.66 13.48 11.67
CA ASP A 219 7.69 12.82 12.47
C ASP A 219 8.11 11.44 11.94
N ARG A 220 7.33 10.85 11.01
CA ARG A 220 7.70 9.58 10.35
C ARG A 220 8.69 9.76 9.19
N HIS A 221 9.03 11.00 8.83
CA HIS A 221 10.10 11.34 7.90
C HIS A 221 10.07 10.54 6.59
N ASN A 222 8.94 10.52 5.89
CA ASN A 222 8.78 9.93 4.56
C ASN A 222 7.90 10.79 3.64
N SER A 223 8.10 10.69 2.33
CA SER A 223 7.39 11.49 1.33
C SER A 223 5.89 11.20 1.26
N ASP A 224 5.48 9.95 1.47
CA ASP A 224 4.05 9.60 1.50
C ASP A 224 3.33 10.30 2.64
N ASP A 225 3.98 10.45 3.79
CA ASP A 225 3.45 11.19 4.93
C ASP A 225 3.42 12.70 4.73
N VAL A 226 4.41 13.28 4.04
CA VAL A 226 4.38 14.70 3.62
C VAL A 226 3.19 14.96 2.70
N ARG A 227 2.85 14.03 1.79
CA ARG A 227 1.63 14.13 0.99
C ARG A 227 0.37 13.91 1.83
N PHE A 228 0.38 12.89 2.68
CA PHE A 228 -0.77 12.49 3.48
C PHE A 228 -1.22 13.60 4.43
N LEU A 229 -0.30 14.29 5.11
CA LEU A 229 -0.66 15.39 6.01
C LEU A 229 -1.37 16.53 5.26
N LEU A 230 -1.00 16.81 4.00
CA LEU A 230 -1.70 17.80 3.18
C LEU A 230 -3.11 17.34 2.85
N LEU A 231 -3.27 16.07 2.46
CA LEU A 231 -4.60 15.48 2.22
C LEU A 231 -5.49 15.53 3.48
N VAL A 232 -4.91 15.36 4.67
CA VAL A 232 -5.63 15.49 5.94
C VAL A 232 -6.12 16.93 6.15
N ILE A 233 -5.28 17.93 5.92
CA ILE A 233 -5.65 19.35 6.03
C ILE A 233 -6.76 19.68 5.02
N ILE A 234 -6.62 19.24 3.76
CA ILE A 234 -7.64 19.43 2.72
C ILE A 234 -8.97 18.81 3.15
N ASN A 235 -8.95 17.55 3.61
CA ASN A 235 -10.14 16.83 4.04
C ASN A 235 -10.83 17.48 5.25
N ALA A 236 -10.04 18.04 6.17
CA ALA A 236 -10.56 18.63 7.40
C ALA A 236 -11.14 20.04 7.20
N TYR A 237 -10.52 20.86 6.34
CA TYR A 237 -10.80 22.31 6.30
C TYR A 237 -11.24 22.86 4.94
N ILE A 238 -11.10 22.10 3.85
CA ILE A 238 -11.35 22.60 2.50
C ILE A 238 -12.46 21.79 1.84
N LYS A 239 -12.21 20.51 1.52
CA LYS A 239 -13.19 19.63 0.91
C LYS A 239 -12.91 18.16 1.18
N PRO A 240 -13.94 17.28 1.23
CA PRO A 240 -13.76 15.84 1.36
C PRO A 240 -12.72 15.24 0.42
N VAL A 241 -11.81 14.43 0.95
CA VAL A 241 -10.85 13.66 0.15
C VAL A 241 -11.27 12.19 0.13
N PRO A 242 -11.67 11.61 -1.03
CA PRO A 242 -12.23 10.26 -1.09
C PRO A 242 -11.33 9.17 -0.51
N ILE A 243 -10.00 9.23 -0.75
CA ILE A 243 -9.05 8.23 -0.23
C ILE A 243 -8.93 8.25 1.31
N LEU A 244 -9.38 9.32 1.96
CA LEU A 244 -9.36 9.47 3.42
C LEU A 244 -10.69 9.12 4.09
N GLN A 245 -11.62 8.47 3.38
CA GLN A 245 -12.91 8.05 3.94
C GLN A 245 -12.76 7.18 5.20
N ASN A 246 -11.66 6.44 5.35
CA ASN A 246 -11.34 5.65 6.56
C ASN A 246 -11.26 6.47 7.84
N LEU A 247 -10.89 7.76 7.77
CA LEU A 247 -10.85 8.63 8.94
C LEU A 247 -12.26 8.88 9.51
N ARG A 248 -13.32 8.52 8.79
CA ARG A 248 -14.72 8.79 9.15
C ARG A 248 -15.44 7.59 9.80
N SER A 249 -14.87 6.39 9.78
CA SER A 249 -15.58 5.13 10.11
C SER A 249 -15.63 4.76 11.60
N LYS A 250 -15.92 5.72 12.48
CA LYS A 250 -16.09 5.48 13.92
C LYS A 250 -17.51 5.87 14.36
N GLY A 251 -18.43 4.91 14.36
CA GLY A 251 -19.82 5.13 14.76
C GLY A 251 -20.50 3.93 15.42
N PHE A 252 -21.62 4.17 16.10
CA PHE A 252 -22.46 3.13 16.72
C PHE A 252 -23.02 2.12 15.72
N SER A 253 -23.23 2.52 14.46
CA SER A 253 -23.70 1.64 13.37
C SER A 253 -22.72 0.49 13.09
N THR A 254 -21.43 0.80 13.03
CA THR A 254 -20.35 -0.18 12.84
C THR A 254 -20.33 -1.24 13.95
N LEU A 255 -20.39 -0.80 15.22
CA LEU A 255 -20.41 -1.70 16.37
C LEU A 255 -21.66 -2.61 16.35
N ASN A 256 -22.82 -2.03 16.04
CA ASN A 256 -24.06 -2.81 15.92
C ASN A 256 -23.97 -3.86 14.80
N CYS A 257 -23.41 -3.51 13.64
CA CYS A 257 -23.17 -4.47 12.56
C CYS A 257 -22.29 -5.63 13.01
N MET A 258 -21.16 -5.31 13.66
CA MET A 258 -20.19 -6.30 14.14
C MET A 258 -20.83 -7.28 15.14
N VAL A 259 -21.46 -6.76 16.19
CA VAL A 259 -22.08 -7.59 17.25
C VAL A 259 -23.20 -8.46 16.69
N LYS A 260 -24.08 -7.90 15.85
CA LYS A 260 -25.23 -8.63 15.29
C LYS A 260 -24.82 -9.73 14.31
N ASN A 261 -23.79 -9.51 13.50
CA ASN A 261 -23.46 -10.42 12.39
C ASN A 261 -22.24 -11.32 12.63
N CYS A 262 -21.35 -10.93 13.55
CA CYS A 262 -20.04 -11.56 13.74
C CYS A 262 -19.76 -11.91 15.22
N GLY A 263 -20.78 -11.95 16.07
CA GLY A 263 -20.68 -12.23 17.51
C GLY A 263 -19.78 -13.43 17.85
N PRO A 264 -19.95 -14.62 17.23
CA PRO A 264 -19.09 -15.77 17.49
C PRO A 264 -17.61 -15.52 17.15
N GLN A 265 -17.31 -14.85 16.05
CA GLN A 265 -15.94 -14.53 15.64
C GLN A 265 -15.31 -13.49 16.58
N ILE A 266 -16.09 -12.50 17.02
CA ILE A 266 -15.68 -11.51 18.03
C ILE A 266 -15.34 -12.22 19.33
N LEU A 267 -16.22 -13.07 19.86
CA LEU A 267 -15.98 -13.79 21.10
C LEU A 267 -14.72 -14.67 21.00
N ASN A 268 -14.59 -15.43 19.92
CA ASN A 268 -13.41 -16.27 19.69
C ASN A 268 -12.11 -15.45 19.60
N CYS A 269 -12.15 -14.27 18.99
CA CYS A 269 -11.01 -13.36 18.95
C CYS A 269 -10.68 -12.81 20.34
N LEU A 270 -11.69 -12.40 21.13
CA LEU A 270 -11.48 -11.90 22.48
C LEU A 270 -10.95 -12.99 23.44
N LEU A 271 -11.20 -14.26 23.17
CA LEU A 271 -10.63 -15.37 23.93
C LEU A 271 -9.21 -15.75 23.47
N ASP A 272 -8.83 -15.39 22.24
CA ASP A 272 -7.48 -15.61 21.70
C ASP A 272 -6.51 -14.50 22.16
N PRO A 273 -5.40 -14.81 22.86
CA PRO A 273 -4.45 -13.79 23.33
C PRO A 273 -3.85 -12.96 22.20
N ASN A 274 -3.51 -13.59 21.07
CA ASN A 274 -2.91 -12.88 19.93
C ASN A 274 -3.92 -11.96 19.26
N CYS A 275 -5.15 -12.42 19.01
CA CYS A 275 -6.19 -11.59 18.43
C CYS A 275 -6.54 -10.38 19.30
N ARG A 276 -6.61 -10.54 20.63
CA ARG A 276 -6.76 -9.40 21.56
C ARG A 276 -5.62 -8.40 21.45
N LYS A 277 -4.37 -8.87 21.43
CA LYS A 277 -3.20 -7.99 21.26
C LYS A 277 -3.23 -7.27 19.91
N ALA A 278 -3.66 -7.94 18.85
CA ALA A 278 -3.84 -7.34 17.53
C ALA A 278 -4.85 -6.19 17.57
N ILE A 279 -6.05 -6.42 18.11
CA ILE A 279 -7.09 -5.38 18.23
C ILE A 279 -6.60 -4.21 19.09
N GLN A 280 -5.98 -4.49 20.23
CA GLN A 280 -5.44 -3.45 21.12
C GLN A 280 -4.34 -2.62 20.45
N CYS A 281 -3.51 -3.25 19.62
CA CYS A 281 -2.47 -2.59 18.84
C CYS A 281 -3.08 -1.72 17.73
N LEU A 282 -4.01 -2.28 16.94
CA LEU A 282 -4.69 -1.58 15.84
C LEU A 282 -5.46 -0.35 16.34
N ASN A 283 -6.10 -0.43 17.51
CA ASN A 283 -6.81 0.70 18.11
C ASN A 283 -5.89 1.88 18.51
N LYS A 284 -4.57 1.66 18.60
CA LYS A 284 -3.58 2.70 18.84
C LYS A 284 -2.98 3.25 17.55
N CYS A 285 -3.16 2.57 16.42
CA CYS A 285 -2.72 3.06 15.13
C CYS A 285 -3.69 4.12 14.60
N ASN A 286 -3.18 5.08 13.83
CA ASN A 286 -4.04 5.86 12.96
C ASN A 286 -4.62 4.93 11.87
N PRO A 287 -5.93 4.98 11.54
CA PRO A 287 -6.54 4.08 10.56
C PRO A 287 -5.89 4.08 9.17
N VAL A 288 -5.18 5.15 8.82
CA VAL A 288 -4.48 5.28 7.53
C VAL A 288 -2.97 4.98 7.62
N ASP A 289 -2.42 4.75 8.82
CA ASP A 289 -1.02 4.40 9.02
C ASP A 289 -0.81 2.91 8.67
N GLN A 290 -0.53 2.64 7.40
CA GLN A 290 -0.41 1.28 6.87
C GLN A 290 0.72 0.51 7.56
N VAL A 291 1.82 1.17 7.90
CA VAL A 291 2.97 0.57 8.58
C VAL A 291 2.56 0.07 9.96
N CYS A 292 1.92 0.93 10.77
CA CYS A 292 1.45 0.56 12.10
C CYS A 292 0.43 -0.58 12.03
N ASN A 293 -0.58 -0.44 11.16
CA ASN A 293 -1.65 -1.42 11.03
C ASN A 293 -1.11 -2.80 10.60
N TYR A 294 -0.31 -2.84 9.54
CA TYR A 294 0.22 -4.10 9.03
C TYR A 294 1.20 -4.74 10.02
N ARG A 295 2.04 -3.94 10.70
CA ARG A 295 2.94 -4.44 11.76
C ARG A 295 2.19 -5.06 12.92
N CYS A 296 1.07 -4.47 13.36
CA CYS A 296 0.20 -5.08 14.38
C CYS A 296 -0.33 -6.44 13.92
N ILE A 297 -0.88 -6.51 12.70
CA ILE A 297 -1.44 -7.75 12.14
C ILE A 297 -0.35 -8.83 12.01
N ALA A 298 0.78 -8.50 11.39
CA ALA A 298 1.86 -9.44 11.14
C ALA A 298 2.57 -9.92 12.44
N SER A 299 2.52 -9.11 13.51
CA SER A 299 3.05 -9.52 14.82
C SER A 299 2.15 -10.52 15.54
N TYR A 300 0.83 -10.43 15.33
CA TYR A 300 -0.19 -11.14 16.11
C TYR A 300 -1.11 -12.03 15.28
N GLU A 301 -0.74 -12.31 14.03
CA GLU A 301 -1.52 -13.15 13.12
C GLU A 301 -1.89 -14.48 13.77
N SER A 302 -3.20 -14.77 13.75
CA SER A 302 -3.79 -16.00 14.26
C SER A 302 -5.03 -16.37 13.43
N PRO A 303 -5.42 -17.66 13.38
CA PRO A 303 -6.65 -18.06 12.69
C PRO A 303 -7.91 -17.37 13.24
N LYS A 304 -7.90 -16.95 14.51
CA LYS A 304 -9.03 -16.24 15.12
C LYS A 304 -9.10 -14.78 14.67
N LEU A 305 -7.94 -14.13 14.50
CA LEU A 305 -7.85 -12.80 13.89
C LEU A 305 -8.32 -12.84 12.44
N GLU A 306 -7.86 -13.82 11.66
CA GLU A 306 -8.28 -13.99 10.26
C GLU A 306 -9.79 -14.17 10.15
N ALA A 307 -10.38 -15.05 10.96
CA ALA A 307 -11.83 -15.30 10.96
C ALA A 307 -12.64 -14.07 11.39
N PHE A 308 -12.14 -13.30 12.36
CA PHE A 308 -12.73 -12.03 12.80
C PHE A 308 -12.73 -11.00 11.66
N SER A 309 -11.56 -10.72 11.08
CA SER A 309 -11.39 -9.78 9.97
C SER A 309 -12.23 -10.18 8.75
N LEU A 310 -12.23 -11.48 8.41
CA LEU A 310 -13.04 -12.03 7.31
C LEU A 310 -14.54 -11.79 7.53
N CYS A 311 -15.04 -11.94 8.75
CA CYS A 311 -16.45 -11.68 9.01
C CYS A 311 -16.77 -10.18 8.92
N VAL A 312 -16.03 -9.37 9.68
CA VAL A 312 -16.33 -7.95 9.89
C VAL A 312 -16.09 -7.12 8.63
N LEU A 313 -14.95 -7.32 7.97
CA LEU A 313 -14.54 -6.52 6.81
C LEU A 313 -15.08 -7.14 5.53
N GLN A 314 -14.78 -8.41 5.28
CA GLN A 314 -14.97 -8.99 3.96
C GLN A 314 -16.40 -9.51 3.70
N LYS A 315 -17.02 -10.19 4.67
CA LYS A 315 -18.35 -10.79 4.50
C LYS A 315 -19.49 -9.84 4.80
N LYS A 316 -19.31 -8.96 5.79
CA LYS A 316 -20.36 -8.04 6.27
C LYS A 316 -20.07 -6.58 5.96
N ASN A 317 -18.83 -6.24 5.62
CA ASN A 317 -18.38 -4.87 5.36
C ASN A 317 -18.94 -3.87 6.38
N CYS A 318 -18.79 -4.17 7.67
CA CYS A 318 -19.34 -3.35 8.75
C CYS A 318 -18.71 -1.95 8.85
N LEU A 319 -17.60 -1.71 8.14
CA LEU A 319 -16.97 -0.39 7.99
C LEU A 319 -17.48 0.37 6.76
N GLU A 320 -18.29 -0.27 5.91
CA GLU A 320 -18.85 0.29 4.67
C GLU A 320 -17.79 0.88 3.73
N MET A 321 -16.61 0.26 3.70
CA MET A 321 -15.48 0.73 2.91
C MET A 321 -15.45 0.07 1.53
N ASN A 322 -14.94 0.80 0.54
CA ASN A 322 -14.72 0.30 -0.81
C ASN A 322 -13.60 1.09 -1.52
N ALA A 323 -12.37 0.89 -1.05
CA ALA A 323 -11.19 1.43 -1.72
C ALA A 323 -11.03 0.87 -3.14
N LYS A 324 -10.48 1.68 -4.04
CA LYS A 324 -10.17 1.30 -5.42
C LYS A 324 -8.66 1.18 -5.60
N ILE A 325 -8.23 0.33 -6.53
CA ILE A 325 -6.82 0.28 -6.93
C ILE A 325 -6.48 1.63 -7.59
N PRO A 326 -5.41 2.32 -7.16
CA PRO A 326 -4.99 3.56 -7.80
C PRO A 326 -4.61 3.34 -9.27
N GLU A 327 -5.15 4.17 -10.14
CA GLU A 327 -4.84 4.18 -11.58
C GLU A 327 -3.66 5.10 -11.91
N LYS A 328 -3.33 6.03 -11.01
CA LYS A 328 -2.21 6.98 -11.14
C LYS A 328 -1.10 6.67 -10.12
N PRO A 329 0.18 6.82 -10.52
CA PRO A 329 0.64 7.09 -11.88
C PRO A 329 0.42 5.87 -12.79
N TYR A 330 0.18 6.11 -14.06
CA TYR A 330 0.26 5.05 -15.07
C TYR A 330 1.73 4.72 -15.31
N VAL A 331 2.11 3.47 -15.05
CA VAL A 331 3.48 2.99 -15.25
C VAL A 331 3.50 2.08 -16.47
N PRO A 332 4.20 2.45 -17.56
CA PRO A 332 4.27 1.60 -18.74
C PRO A 332 5.13 0.36 -18.48
N PRO A 333 4.73 -0.84 -18.95
CA PRO A 333 5.57 -2.03 -18.88
C PRO A 333 6.79 -1.90 -19.79
N MET A 334 7.87 -2.62 -19.47
CA MET A 334 8.96 -2.84 -20.42
C MET A 334 8.40 -3.55 -21.67
N VAL A 335 8.86 -3.13 -22.85
CA VAL A 335 8.32 -3.63 -24.14
C VAL A 335 9.27 -4.59 -24.86
N LYS A 336 10.56 -4.58 -24.50
CA LYS A 336 11.59 -5.43 -25.09
C LYS A 336 12.50 -6.00 -24.01
N PHE A 337 12.98 -7.21 -24.24
CA PHE A 337 14.01 -7.84 -23.42
C PHE A 337 15.05 -8.49 -24.34
N ARG A 338 16.35 -8.20 -24.15
CA ARG A 338 17.44 -8.63 -25.06
C ARG A 338 17.14 -8.37 -26.54
N GLY A 339 16.60 -7.18 -26.84
CA GLY A 339 16.27 -6.73 -28.19
C GLY A 339 15.01 -7.35 -28.83
N LYS A 340 14.35 -8.31 -28.18
CA LYS A 340 13.11 -8.95 -28.67
C LYS A 340 11.88 -8.35 -28.01
N ASP A 341 10.77 -8.28 -28.73
CA ASP A 341 9.49 -7.82 -28.17
C ASP A 341 9.01 -8.75 -27.06
N LEU A 342 8.50 -8.16 -25.99
CA LEU A 342 8.05 -8.90 -24.82
C LEU A 342 6.71 -9.59 -25.11
N CYS A 343 6.64 -10.89 -24.87
CA CYS A 343 5.40 -11.67 -24.86
C CYS A 343 5.04 -12.09 -23.43
N HIS A 344 3.84 -12.64 -23.23
CA HIS A 344 3.39 -13.04 -21.90
C HIS A 344 4.25 -14.16 -21.29
N GLU A 345 4.72 -15.10 -22.10
CA GLU A 345 5.59 -16.20 -21.68
C GLU A 345 6.92 -15.67 -21.17
N THR A 346 7.58 -14.79 -21.93
CA THR A 346 8.82 -14.12 -21.49
C THR A 346 8.57 -13.25 -20.26
N SER A 347 7.44 -12.55 -20.18
CA SER A 347 7.10 -11.73 -19.00
C SER A 347 7.01 -12.57 -17.72
N GLU A 348 6.38 -13.74 -17.81
CA GLU A 348 6.33 -14.69 -16.69
C GLU A 348 7.73 -15.24 -16.37
N ASP A 349 8.55 -15.54 -17.38
CA ASP A 349 9.93 -16.02 -17.18
C ASP A 349 10.82 -14.95 -16.50
N LEU A 350 10.63 -13.67 -16.80
CA LEU A 350 11.29 -12.56 -16.09
C LEU A 350 10.93 -12.54 -14.60
N PHE A 351 9.67 -12.81 -14.26
CA PHE A 351 9.26 -12.96 -12.86
C PHE A 351 9.82 -14.24 -12.23
N VAL A 352 9.80 -15.38 -12.93
CA VAL A 352 10.41 -16.64 -12.44
C VAL A 352 11.89 -16.41 -12.12
N GLY A 353 12.58 -15.58 -12.90
CA GLY A 353 13.92 -15.08 -12.58
C GLY A 353 14.89 -16.24 -12.38
N TRP A 354 15.50 -16.29 -11.19
CA TRP A 354 16.52 -17.26 -10.82
C TRP A 354 16.00 -18.60 -10.29
N LEU A 355 14.68 -18.76 -10.15
CA LEU A 355 14.10 -19.97 -9.59
C LEU A 355 14.42 -21.17 -10.48
N GLY A 356 15.05 -22.20 -9.93
CA GLY A 356 15.56 -23.38 -10.65
C GLY A 356 17.08 -23.49 -10.64
N ARG A 357 17.76 -22.35 -10.66
CA ARG A 357 19.19 -22.27 -10.30
C ARG A 357 19.37 -21.98 -8.82
N LEU A 358 18.51 -21.12 -8.29
CA LEU A 358 18.36 -20.82 -6.88
C LEU A 358 17.02 -21.37 -6.38
N ASP A 359 16.86 -21.41 -5.06
CA ASP A 359 15.61 -21.81 -4.40
C ASP A 359 14.53 -20.70 -4.43
N TRP A 360 14.82 -19.56 -5.05
CA TRP A 360 13.94 -18.41 -5.17
C TRP A 360 14.08 -17.70 -6.52
N SER A 361 13.07 -16.90 -6.88
CA SER A 361 13.09 -16.11 -8.10
C SER A 361 13.96 -14.86 -7.95
N TRP A 362 13.72 -14.12 -6.87
CA TRP A 362 14.32 -12.82 -6.60
C TRP A 362 14.38 -12.56 -5.10
N ARG A 363 15.37 -11.78 -4.65
CA ARG A 363 15.40 -11.18 -3.31
C ARG A 363 15.14 -9.69 -3.43
N VAL A 364 14.33 -9.14 -2.53
CA VAL A 364 14.09 -7.70 -2.49
C VAL A 364 15.30 -7.00 -1.91
N VAL A 365 15.82 -6.03 -2.66
CA VAL A 365 16.93 -5.15 -2.29
C VAL A 365 16.38 -3.97 -1.50
N ALA A 366 15.37 -3.33 -2.07
CA ALA A 366 14.70 -2.17 -1.50
C ALA A 366 13.30 -2.03 -2.11
N GLY A 367 12.39 -1.37 -1.41
CA GLY A 367 11.12 -0.98 -2.01
C GLY A 367 10.56 0.30 -1.42
N GLN A 368 9.57 0.86 -2.10
CA GLN A 368 9.08 2.21 -1.82
C GLN A 368 8.10 2.27 -0.65
N ASN A 369 7.26 1.24 -0.47
CA ASN A 369 6.26 1.27 0.59
C ASN A 369 6.76 0.48 1.80
N PRO A 370 7.14 1.14 2.91
CA PRO A 370 7.73 0.47 4.06
C PRO A 370 6.76 -0.49 4.77
N ALA A 371 5.44 -0.36 4.54
CA ALA A 371 4.45 -1.27 5.12
C ALA A 371 4.51 -2.67 4.50
N TYR A 372 4.94 -2.78 3.23
CA TYR A 372 4.87 -4.01 2.44
C TYR A 372 6.25 -4.46 1.92
N ASP A 373 7.20 -3.53 1.80
CA ASP A 373 8.46 -3.75 1.08
C ASP A 373 9.71 -3.71 1.98
N GLN A 374 9.57 -3.37 3.27
CA GLN A 374 10.69 -3.25 4.21
C GLN A 374 10.68 -4.35 5.28
N PHE A 375 10.67 -5.60 4.85
CA PHE A 375 10.79 -6.76 5.74
C PHE A 375 12.16 -7.40 5.63
N PRO A 376 12.83 -7.75 6.75
CA PRO A 376 14.07 -8.49 6.70
C PRO A 376 13.90 -9.80 5.90
N CYS A 377 14.95 -10.18 5.17
CA CYS A 377 15.01 -11.45 4.46
C CYS A 377 13.80 -11.72 3.56
N GLN A 378 13.56 -10.84 2.61
CA GLN A 378 12.38 -10.90 1.73
C GLN A 378 12.72 -11.59 0.40
N TYR A 379 12.17 -12.79 0.22
CA TYR A 379 12.25 -13.61 -0.98
C TYR A 379 10.95 -13.53 -1.77
N GLN A 380 11.07 -13.61 -3.09
CA GLN A 380 9.96 -13.72 -4.01
C GLN A 380 10.04 -15.06 -4.75
N LEU A 381 8.92 -15.78 -4.78
CA LEU A 381 8.77 -17.02 -5.54
C LEU A 381 7.71 -16.81 -6.62
N PHE A 382 8.09 -16.91 -7.88
CA PHE A 382 7.18 -16.91 -9.02
C PHE A 382 7.29 -18.24 -9.75
N TYR A 383 6.16 -18.91 -9.98
CA TYR A 383 6.20 -20.22 -10.62
C TYR A 383 4.86 -20.57 -11.28
N ARG A 384 4.92 -21.49 -12.25
CA ARG A 384 3.74 -22.01 -12.93
C ARG A 384 3.20 -23.22 -12.17
N GLY A 385 1.90 -23.19 -11.90
CA GLY A 385 1.22 -24.30 -11.23
C GLY A 385 0.87 -25.44 -12.18
N LYS A 386 0.40 -26.56 -11.63
CA LYS A 386 0.00 -27.77 -12.40
C LYS A 386 -1.10 -27.50 -13.43
N ALA A 387 -2.04 -26.61 -13.12
CA ALA A 387 -3.14 -26.30 -14.02
C ALA A 387 -2.67 -25.41 -15.17
N LYS A 388 -3.21 -25.65 -16.38
CA LYS A 388 -2.88 -24.86 -17.57
C LYS A 388 -3.09 -23.37 -17.31
N ARG A 389 -2.08 -22.55 -17.62
CA ARG A 389 -2.06 -21.08 -17.40
C ARG A 389 -2.19 -20.67 -15.92
N SER A 390 -1.87 -21.56 -15.00
CA SER A 390 -1.77 -21.22 -13.58
C SER A 390 -0.42 -20.58 -13.31
N PHE A 391 -0.40 -19.37 -12.76
CA PHE A 391 0.79 -18.69 -12.30
C PHE A 391 0.59 -18.21 -10.86
N TRP A 392 1.62 -18.37 -10.04
CA TRP A 392 1.57 -18.09 -8.60
C TRP A 392 2.72 -17.19 -8.20
N TYR A 393 2.44 -16.34 -7.23
CA TYR A 393 3.43 -15.51 -6.55
C TYR A 393 3.35 -15.80 -5.05
N GLU A 394 4.49 -16.10 -4.43
CA GLU A 394 4.58 -16.29 -3.00
C GLU A 394 5.75 -15.47 -2.41
N PRO A 395 5.47 -14.31 -1.78
CA PRO A 395 6.48 -13.64 -0.98
C PRO A 395 6.70 -14.40 0.33
N VAL A 396 7.97 -14.56 0.69
CA VAL A 396 8.43 -15.16 1.94
C VAL A 396 9.34 -14.17 2.63
N PHE A 397 8.99 -13.73 3.84
CA PHE A 397 9.69 -12.64 4.51
C PHE A 397 9.70 -12.82 6.02
N GLN A 398 10.66 -12.21 6.71
CA GLN A 398 10.67 -12.17 8.17
C GLN A 398 9.98 -10.93 8.71
N VAL A 399 9.33 -11.10 9.85
CA VAL A 399 8.73 -10.01 10.62
C VAL A 399 9.38 -9.99 11.99
N LYS A 400 9.93 -8.84 12.37
CA LYS A 400 10.27 -8.56 13.76
C LYS A 400 9.00 -8.15 14.48
N THR A 401 8.44 -9.07 15.26
CA THR A 401 7.20 -8.81 16.00
C THR A 401 7.39 -7.65 16.99
N LEU A 402 6.28 -7.10 17.48
CA LEU A 402 6.32 -6.04 18.49
C LEU A 402 6.98 -6.51 19.81
N GLU A 403 7.01 -7.82 20.08
CA GLU A 403 7.81 -8.42 21.16
C GLU A 403 9.26 -8.77 20.78
N GLY A 404 9.73 -8.33 19.62
CA GLY A 404 11.12 -8.50 19.18
C GLY A 404 11.48 -9.89 18.66
N LYS A 405 10.51 -10.79 18.49
CA LYS A 405 10.75 -12.13 17.92
C LYS A 405 10.81 -12.05 16.40
N MET A 406 11.69 -12.83 15.78
CA MET A 406 11.73 -13.00 14.33
C MET A 406 10.83 -14.17 13.93
N VAL A 407 9.85 -13.91 13.06
CA VAL A 407 8.92 -14.95 12.55
C VAL A 407 8.86 -14.90 11.03
N TRP A 408 8.80 -16.06 10.39
CA TRP A 408 8.60 -16.16 8.94
C TRP A 408 7.13 -16.01 8.57
N ARG A 409 6.86 -15.24 7.53
CA ARG A 409 5.55 -15.09 6.90
C ARG A 409 5.65 -15.49 5.44
N ARG A 410 4.57 -16.09 4.95
CA ARG A 410 4.43 -16.54 3.57
C ARG A 410 3.01 -16.27 3.12
N ARG A 411 2.86 -15.68 1.94
CA ARG A 411 1.55 -15.40 1.33
C ARG A 411 1.47 -16.09 -0.02
N LYS A 412 0.26 -16.41 -0.47
CA LYS A 412 0.04 -17.10 -1.73
C LYS A 412 -0.93 -16.34 -2.61
N TYR A 413 -0.39 -15.68 -3.62
CA TYR A 413 -1.13 -14.88 -4.59
C TYR A 413 -1.41 -15.70 -5.83
N ARG A 414 -2.66 -15.64 -6.29
CA ARG A 414 -2.98 -16.06 -7.65
C ARG A 414 -2.62 -14.94 -8.62
N VAL A 415 -1.88 -15.28 -9.67
CA VAL A 415 -1.49 -14.33 -10.71
C VAL A 415 -2.25 -14.62 -12.00
N LYS A 416 -2.71 -13.54 -12.65
CA LYS A 416 -3.30 -13.57 -13.99
C LYS A 416 -2.59 -12.55 -14.88
N ARG A 417 -2.39 -12.90 -16.15
CA ARG A 417 -1.86 -11.97 -17.15
C ARG A 417 -2.81 -10.78 -17.32
N GLY A 418 -2.25 -9.59 -17.44
CA GLY A 418 -2.94 -8.41 -17.95
C GLY A 418 -3.11 -8.49 -19.47
N LYS A 419 -3.69 -7.44 -20.06
CA LYS A 419 -3.89 -7.38 -21.53
C LYS A 419 -2.57 -7.18 -22.27
N THR A 420 -1.65 -6.43 -21.69
CA THR A 420 -0.35 -6.11 -22.27
C THR A 420 0.72 -7.01 -21.64
N PRO A 421 1.64 -7.61 -22.42
CA PRO A 421 2.85 -8.23 -21.87
C PRO A 421 3.55 -7.32 -20.85
N GLY A 422 4.14 -7.91 -19.82
CA GLY A 422 4.72 -7.18 -18.69
C GLY A 422 3.72 -6.69 -17.64
N THR A 423 2.40 -6.89 -17.82
CA THR A 423 1.37 -6.49 -16.83
C THR A 423 0.58 -7.67 -16.29
N PHE A 424 0.15 -7.59 -15.03
CA PHE A 424 -0.46 -8.70 -14.31
C PHE A 424 -1.45 -8.26 -13.23
N TYR A 425 -2.43 -9.12 -12.92
CA TYR A 425 -3.36 -8.98 -11.81
C TYR A 425 -3.08 -10.04 -10.74
N PHE A 426 -2.83 -9.59 -9.52
CA PHE A 426 -2.54 -10.43 -8.37
C PHE A 426 -3.74 -10.38 -7.41
N SER A 427 -4.07 -11.51 -6.80
CA SER A 427 -5.17 -11.60 -5.82
C SER A 427 -4.82 -12.55 -4.70
N VAL A 428 -5.08 -12.13 -3.47
CA VAL A 428 -4.83 -12.89 -2.24
C VAL A 428 -5.97 -12.66 -1.24
N LEU A 429 -6.27 -13.69 -0.44
CA LEU A 429 -6.97 -13.51 0.83
C LEU A 429 -5.90 -13.55 1.92
N ASP A 430 -5.56 -12.39 2.49
CA ASP A 430 -4.56 -12.29 3.55
C ASP A 430 -5.20 -11.75 4.83
N ASN A 431 -4.98 -12.44 5.95
CA ASN A 431 -5.51 -12.05 7.26
C ASN A 431 -7.03 -11.75 7.26
N GLY A 432 -7.80 -12.45 6.42
CA GLY A 432 -9.25 -12.30 6.29
C GLY A 432 -9.69 -11.17 5.36
N VAL A 433 -8.77 -10.48 4.68
CA VAL A 433 -9.07 -9.38 3.76
C VAL A 433 -8.58 -9.75 2.36
N VAL A 434 -9.47 -9.61 1.37
CA VAL A 434 -9.06 -9.78 -0.03
C VAL A 434 -8.31 -8.53 -0.48
N SER A 435 -7.09 -8.73 -0.95
CA SER A 435 -6.36 -7.72 -1.71
C SER A 435 -6.30 -8.08 -3.18
N ASN A 436 -6.44 -7.07 -4.03
CA ASN A 436 -6.21 -7.16 -5.46
C ASN A 436 -5.20 -6.12 -5.87
N GLU A 437 -4.26 -6.51 -6.72
CA GLU A 437 -3.15 -5.68 -7.13
C GLU A 437 -2.95 -5.77 -8.63
N PHE A 438 -2.43 -4.69 -9.22
CA PHE A 438 -1.98 -4.61 -10.58
C PHE A 438 -0.47 -4.41 -10.57
N TRP A 439 0.26 -5.33 -11.20
CA TRP A 439 1.71 -5.36 -11.24
C TRP A 439 2.22 -5.11 -12.65
N THR A 440 3.32 -4.37 -12.74
CA THR A 440 4.00 -4.02 -13.98
C THR A 440 5.49 -4.32 -13.86
N ILE A 441 6.03 -5.07 -14.81
CA ILE A 441 7.47 -5.21 -14.99
C ILE A 441 7.98 -3.93 -15.64
N VAL A 442 8.67 -3.10 -14.86
CA VAL A 442 9.13 -1.78 -15.30
C VAL A 442 10.40 -1.93 -16.11
N ASP A 443 11.34 -2.71 -15.58
CA ASP A 443 12.61 -3.03 -16.23
C ASP A 443 13.24 -4.27 -15.58
N VAL A 444 14.05 -4.99 -16.35
CA VAL A 444 14.87 -6.11 -15.89
C VAL A 444 16.17 -6.07 -16.67
N SER A 445 17.30 -6.12 -15.98
CA SER A 445 18.62 -6.15 -16.63
C SER A 445 18.74 -7.36 -17.54
N ASP A 446 19.35 -7.19 -18.71
CA ASP A 446 19.53 -8.27 -19.67
C ASP A 446 20.25 -9.49 -19.06
N ASP A 447 21.08 -9.35 -18.04
CA ASP A 447 21.81 -10.42 -17.35
C ASP A 447 21.15 -10.91 -16.05
N PHE A 448 19.91 -10.49 -15.77
CA PHE A 448 19.19 -10.80 -14.52
C PHE A 448 19.90 -10.35 -13.22
N SER A 449 20.89 -9.45 -13.30
CA SER A 449 21.51 -8.86 -12.12
C SER A 449 20.53 -8.05 -11.27
N TRP A 450 19.48 -7.47 -11.88
CA TRP A 450 18.41 -6.78 -11.17
C TRP A 450 17.08 -6.74 -11.94
N GLY A 451 16.00 -6.48 -11.20
CA GLY A 451 14.68 -6.18 -11.76
C GLY A 451 13.95 -5.11 -10.94
N LEU A 452 13.08 -4.33 -11.59
CA LEU A 452 12.21 -3.36 -10.92
C LEU A 452 10.75 -3.66 -11.26
N PHE A 453 9.95 -3.94 -10.24
CA PHE A 453 8.53 -4.26 -10.38
C PHE A 453 7.69 -3.23 -9.65
N TYR A 454 6.76 -2.60 -10.37
CA TYR A 454 5.80 -1.65 -9.82
C TYR A 454 4.49 -2.34 -9.51
N TYR A 455 3.83 -1.93 -8.43
CA TYR A 455 2.50 -2.40 -8.08
C TYR A 455 1.59 -1.26 -7.60
N SER A 456 0.30 -1.39 -7.91
CA SER A 456 -0.77 -0.67 -7.23
C SER A 456 -1.82 -1.65 -6.74
N GLY A 457 -2.34 -1.46 -5.54
CA GLY A 457 -3.20 -2.43 -4.88
C GLY A 457 -4.28 -1.79 -4.02
N ALA A 458 -5.29 -2.59 -3.69
CA ALA A 458 -6.31 -2.19 -2.73
C ALA A 458 -6.85 -3.38 -1.93
N ALA A 459 -6.79 -3.23 -0.61
CA ALA A 459 -7.58 -3.99 0.34
C ALA A 459 -8.95 -3.32 0.47
N ARG A 460 -9.79 -3.53 -0.55
CA ARG A 460 -11.00 -2.73 -0.84
C ARG A 460 -11.90 -2.53 0.39
N VAL A 461 -12.22 -3.61 1.10
CA VAL A 461 -13.12 -3.62 2.26
C VAL A 461 -12.45 -3.16 3.56
N ALA A 462 -11.12 -3.10 3.59
CA ALA A 462 -10.38 -2.41 4.65
C ALA A 462 -10.21 -0.92 4.34
N GLY A 463 -10.67 -0.48 3.17
CA GLY A 463 -10.58 0.91 2.73
C GLY A 463 -9.17 1.37 2.40
N GLN A 464 -8.22 0.47 2.21
CA GLN A 464 -6.83 0.82 1.97
C GLN A 464 -6.49 0.67 0.49
N SER A 465 -5.88 1.71 -0.06
CA SER A 465 -5.25 1.72 -1.37
C SER A 465 -3.77 2.00 -1.18
N TYR A 466 -2.94 1.38 -1.99
CA TYR A 466 -1.49 1.50 -1.88
C TYR A 466 -0.84 1.32 -3.25
N SER A 467 0.40 1.77 -3.34
CA SER A 467 1.28 1.58 -4.49
C SER A 467 2.72 1.51 -3.99
N GLY A 468 3.60 1.00 -4.84
CA GLY A 468 5.02 0.97 -4.57
C GLY A 468 5.78 0.35 -5.73
N ALA A 469 7.09 0.24 -5.57
CA ALA A 469 7.93 -0.56 -6.44
C ALA A 469 8.95 -1.30 -5.59
N VAL A 470 9.33 -2.49 -6.03
CA VAL A 470 10.37 -3.32 -5.43
C VAL A 470 11.53 -3.47 -6.42
N LEU A 471 12.70 -3.04 -5.98
CA LEU A 471 13.98 -3.35 -6.63
C LEU A 471 14.44 -4.71 -6.12
N VAL A 472 14.78 -5.60 -7.04
CA VAL A 472 15.17 -6.96 -6.73
C VAL A 472 16.50 -7.33 -7.37
N SER A 473 17.20 -8.29 -6.77
CA SER A 473 18.43 -8.89 -7.28
C SER A 473 18.47 -10.37 -6.86
N PRO A 474 19.32 -11.21 -7.48
CA PRO A 474 19.42 -12.63 -7.11
C PRO A 474 19.82 -12.84 -5.65
N ASP A 475 20.74 -12.02 -5.13
CA ASP A 475 21.34 -12.18 -3.81
C ASP A 475 20.82 -11.16 -2.78
N GLY A 476 20.00 -10.20 -3.18
CA GLY A 476 19.47 -9.15 -2.31
C GLY A 476 20.47 -8.03 -2.04
N ALA A 477 21.62 -8.02 -2.71
CA ALA A 477 22.56 -6.92 -2.71
C ALA A 477 22.12 -5.82 -3.68
N TYR A 478 22.49 -4.58 -3.37
CA TYR A 478 22.21 -3.45 -4.28
C TYR A 478 22.96 -3.65 -5.61
N PRO A 479 22.33 -3.37 -6.76
CA PRO A 479 23.00 -3.50 -8.05
C PRO A 479 24.26 -2.63 -8.16
N LYS A 480 25.15 -2.99 -9.09
CA LYS A 480 26.41 -2.27 -9.31
C LYS A 480 26.16 -0.82 -9.73
N GLU A 481 27.07 0.07 -9.36
CA GLU A 481 27.00 1.50 -9.70
C GLU A 481 26.83 1.78 -11.20
N SER A 482 27.39 0.91 -12.07
CA SER A 482 27.23 1.00 -13.53
C SER A 482 25.77 0.91 -14.00
N GLU A 483 24.87 0.34 -13.20
CA GLU A 483 23.44 0.21 -13.51
C GLU A 483 22.60 1.36 -12.91
N SER A 484 23.20 2.23 -12.09
CA SER A 484 22.50 3.32 -11.37
C SER A 484 21.64 4.18 -12.29
N GLY A 485 22.18 4.61 -13.44
CA GLY A 485 21.42 5.41 -14.41
C GLY A 485 20.16 4.72 -14.96
N LYS A 486 20.21 3.40 -15.19
CA LYS A 486 19.03 2.64 -15.64
C LYS A 486 18.00 2.49 -14.52
N ILE A 487 18.45 2.24 -13.29
CA ILE A 487 17.58 2.12 -12.12
C ILE A 487 16.85 3.44 -11.87
N VAL A 488 17.56 4.57 -11.88
CA VAL A 488 16.95 5.91 -11.74
C VAL A 488 15.93 6.16 -12.85
N SER A 489 16.25 5.83 -14.10
CA SER A 489 15.30 5.96 -15.22
C SER A 489 14.05 5.08 -15.03
N ALA A 490 14.22 3.85 -14.55
CA ALA A 490 13.11 2.95 -14.28
C ALA A 490 12.23 3.45 -13.12
N LEU A 491 12.82 3.93 -12.03
CA LEU A 491 12.11 4.55 -10.90
C LEU A 491 11.35 5.81 -11.33
N ASP A 492 11.92 6.64 -12.19
CA ASP A 492 11.27 7.84 -12.71
C ASP A 492 10.00 7.51 -13.52
N LYS A 493 9.97 6.37 -14.24
CA LYS A 493 8.74 5.87 -14.90
C LYS A 493 7.65 5.52 -13.89
N CYS A 494 8.03 5.06 -12.69
CA CYS A 494 7.12 4.83 -11.57
C CYS A 494 6.69 6.11 -10.85
N GLY A 495 7.32 7.24 -11.17
CA GLY A 495 7.19 8.46 -10.38
C GLY A 495 7.74 8.33 -8.97
N ILE A 496 8.75 7.46 -8.78
CA ILE A 496 9.43 7.20 -7.50
C ILE A 496 10.84 7.75 -7.60
N LYS A 497 11.37 8.29 -6.49
CA LYS A 497 12.78 8.69 -6.38
C LYS A 497 13.57 7.67 -5.58
N GLU A 498 14.86 7.55 -5.86
CA GLU A 498 15.75 6.61 -5.17
C GLU A 498 15.78 6.85 -3.65
N TRP A 499 15.69 8.11 -3.22
CA TRP A 499 15.63 8.47 -1.80
C TRP A 499 14.33 8.04 -1.10
N GLU A 500 13.31 7.59 -1.85
CA GLU A 500 12.07 7.00 -1.31
C GLU A 500 12.17 5.50 -1.06
N LEU A 501 13.23 4.84 -1.55
CA LEU A 501 13.39 3.39 -1.38
C LEU A 501 13.87 3.06 0.03
N TYR A 502 13.26 2.06 0.66
CA TYR A 502 13.69 1.50 1.93
C TYR A 502 14.48 0.23 1.69
N THR A 503 15.74 0.20 2.11
CA THR A 503 16.60 -0.97 1.96
C THR A 503 16.13 -2.09 2.88
N VAL A 504 16.13 -3.31 2.34
CA VAL A 504 15.82 -4.54 3.08
C VAL A 504 17.09 -5.08 3.71
N ASP A 505 17.01 -5.43 5.00
CA ASP A 505 18.08 -6.15 5.68
C ASP A 505 18.08 -7.63 5.25
N ASN A 506 19.13 -8.01 4.53
CA ASN A 506 19.31 -9.34 3.95
C ASN A 506 20.42 -10.16 4.62
N CYS A 507 20.94 -9.72 5.78
CA CYS A 507 22.18 -10.23 6.38
C CYS A 507 22.06 -11.52 7.22
N SER A 508 20.86 -11.94 7.63
CA SER A 508 20.71 -13.03 8.63
C SER A 508 19.47 -13.91 8.41
N CYS A 509 19.40 -14.52 7.21
CA CYS A 509 18.23 -15.27 6.77
C CYS A 509 18.34 -16.77 7.07
N GLN A 510 18.06 -17.16 8.32
CA GLN A 510 18.12 -18.56 8.74
C GLN A 510 16.87 -19.34 8.32
N ASN A 511 17.09 -20.46 7.63
CA ASN A 511 16.07 -21.45 7.27
C ASN A 511 14.79 -20.84 6.66
N PRO A 512 14.89 -20.07 5.56
CA PRO A 512 13.71 -19.53 4.91
C PRO A 512 12.78 -20.68 4.45
N PRO A 513 11.46 -20.62 4.70
CA PRO A 513 10.51 -21.67 4.32
C PRO A 513 10.21 -21.58 2.82
N LEU A 514 11.21 -21.88 2.01
CA LEU A 514 11.18 -21.86 0.55
C LEU A 514 10.59 -23.16 -0.02
N GLY A 515 10.63 -23.27 -1.34
CA GLY A 515 10.11 -24.41 -2.09
C GLY A 515 8.74 -24.14 -2.70
N ILE A 516 8.47 -24.84 -3.80
CA ILE A 516 7.24 -24.73 -4.59
C ILE A 516 6.50 -26.08 -4.58
N PRO A 517 5.19 -26.09 -4.87
CA PRO A 517 4.44 -27.34 -4.97
C PRO A 517 5.08 -28.29 -6.00
N GLU A 518 5.19 -29.57 -5.67
CA GLU A 518 5.69 -30.61 -6.58
C GLU A 518 4.93 -30.56 -7.92
N GLY A 519 5.64 -30.72 -9.04
CA GLY A 519 5.05 -30.65 -10.40
C GLY A 519 4.74 -29.23 -10.89
N SER A 520 5.23 -28.19 -10.20
CA SER A 520 5.30 -26.84 -10.74
C SER A 520 6.36 -26.76 -11.84
N SER A 521 6.11 -25.96 -12.87
CA SER A 521 7.11 -25.66 -13.90
C SER A 521 7.72 -24.28 -13.69
N LEU A 522 8.97 -24.15 -14.11
CA LEU A 522 9.78 -22.95 -13.96
C LEU A 522 9.63 -22.10 -15.22
N HIS A 523 10.67 -21.97 -16.04
CA HIS A 523 10.66 -21.20 -17.29
C HIS A 523 9.94 -21.93 -18.43
N SER A 524 9.51 -21.15 -19.44
CA SER A 524 8.80 -21.66 -20.62
C SER A 524 9.52 -21.40 -21.93
N MET A 525 10.20 -20.25 -22.04
CA MET A 525 10.90 -19.78 -23.22
C MET A 525 12.39 -19.57 -22.94
N MET A 526 12.75 -19.20 -21.71
CA MET A 526 14.12 -18.93 -21.30
C MET A 526 14.76 -20.19 -20.73
N ASP A 527 15.97 -20.51 -21.17
CA ASP A 527 16.71 -21.60 -20.55
C ASP A 527 17.31 -21.16 -19.22
N ALA A 528 17.49 -22.12 -18.31
CA ALA A 528 18.24 -21.85 -17.09
C ALA A 528 19.61 -21.27 -17.45
N LYS A 529 20.28 -21.74 -18.52
CA LYS A 529 21.57 -21.23 -19.02
C LYS A 529 21.58 -19.77 -19.45
N ASP A 530 20.41 -19.22 -19.76
CA ASP A 530 20.27 -17.84 -20.23
C ASP A 530 20.27 -16.82 -19.09
N GLN A 531 20.03 -17.25 -17.85
CA GLN A 531 20.29 -16.45 -16.63
C GLN A 531 21.77 -16.50 -16.29
#